data_AF-A0A6G2HHU6-F1
#
_entry.id   AF-A0A6G2HHU6-F1
#
_cell.length_a   1.000
_cell.length_b   1.000
_cell.length_c   1.000
_cell.angle_alpha   90.00
_cell.angle_beta   90.00
_cell.angle_gamma   90.00
#
_symmetry.space_group_name_H-M   'P 1'
#
loop_
_entity.id
_entity.type
_entity.pdbx_description
1 polymer ?
#
loop_
_entity_poly.entity_id
_entity_poly.type
_entity_poly.pdbx_seq_one_letter_code
_entity_poly.pdbx_strand_id
1 'polypeptide(L)' 'MDRSTTPYLLLHYLLLIGLILLTVDLVERTGTAVPLWLGVLIAIGVGVLYPRAVTALGVAPEGWE' A
#
# COMPACT_ATOMS: atom_id res chain seq x y z
N MET A 1 2.78 -15.39 14.29
CA MET A 1 3.96 -14.66 13.80
C MET A 1 4.03 -13.38 14.61
N ASP A 2 5.17 -13.10 15.21
CA ASP A 2 5.31 -12.00 16.17
C ASP A 2 5.23 -10.65 15.45
N ARG A 3 4.24 -9.82 15.81
CA ARG A 3 3.86 -8.59 15.10
C ARG A 3 4.86 -7.45 15.30
N SER A 4 5.74 -7.60 16.29
CA SER A 4 6.84 -6.70 16.64
C SER A 4 8.09 -6.90 15.77
N THR A 5 8.16 -7.99 15.01
CA THR A 5 9.40 -8.36 14.31
C THR A 5 9.64 -7.54 13.04
N THR A 6 10.87 -7.05 12.86
CA THR A 6 11.34 -6.37 11.64
C THR A 6 10.91 -7.03 10.32
N PRO A 7 10.98 -8.37 10.14
CA PRO A 7 10.49 -9.02 8.92
C PRO A 7 8.98 -8.85 8.70
N TYR A 8 8.17 -8.81 9.75
CA TYR A 8 6.72 -8.61 9.62
C TYR A 8 6.37 -7.19 9.18
N LEU A 9 7.10 -6.20 9.71
CA LEU A 9 7.02 -4.80 9.29
C LEU A 9 7.47 -4.64 7.83
N LEU A 10 8.58 -5.27 7.44
CA LEU A 10 9.11 -5.25 6.08
C LEU A 10 8.14 -5.90 5.08
N LEU A 11 7.50 -7.02 5.44
CA LEU A 11 6.46 -7.64 4.63
C LEU A 11 5.33 -6.66 4.32
N HIS A 12 4.86 -5.91 5.32
CA HIS A 12 3.77 -4.94 5.12
C HIS A 12 4.19 -3.77 4.23
N TYR A 13 5.44 -3.30 4.33
CA TYR A 13 5.96 -2.28 3.40
C TYR A 13 6.10 -2.80 1.98
N LEU A 14 6.56 -4.04 1.78
CA LEU A 14 6.64 -4.66 0.45
C LEU A 14 5.25 -4.85 -0.16
N LEU A 15 4.27 -5.30 0.64
CA LEU A 15 2.88 -5.39 0.21
C LEU A 15 2.30 -4.03 -0.17
N LEU A 16 2.58 -2.99 0.63
CA LEU A 16 2.13 -1.63 0.35
C LEU A 16 2.72 -1.10 -0.97
N ILE A 17 4.04 -1.22 -1.16
CA ILE A 17 4.71 -0.81 -2.40
C ILE A 17 4.17 -1.61 -3.58
N GLY A 18 4.03 -2.93 -3.43
CA GLY A 18 3.48 -3.80 -4.47
C GLY A 18 2.05 -3.39 -4.86
N LEU A 19 1.22 -3.02 -3.88
CA LEU A 19 -0.16 -2.56 -4.12
C LEU A 19 -0.19 -1.22 -4.87
N ILE A 20 0.71 -0.29 -4.54
CA ILE A 20 0.85 0.98 -5.26
C ILE A 20 1.24 0.71 -6.72
N LEU A 21 2.29 -0.08 -6.95
CA LEU A 21 2.77 -0.40 -8.30
C LEU A 21 1.71 -1.14 -9.12
N LEU A 22 1.02 -2.11 -8.52
CA LEU A 22 -0.07 -2.83 -9.17
C LEU A 22 -1.22 -1.89 -9.56
N THR A 23 -1.58 -0.96 -8.69
CA THR A 23 -2.66 0.00 -8.97
C THR A 23 -2.25 0.93 -10.12
N VAL A 24 -1.01 1.41 -10.14
CA VAL A 24 -0.49 2.23 -11.24
C VAL A 24 -0.48 1.45 -12.56
N ASP A 25 0.04 0.22 -12.59
CA ASP A 25 0.03 -0.66 -13.78
C ASP A 25 -1.40 -0.90 -14.30
N LEU A 26 -2.36 -1.17 -13.40
CA LEU A 26 -3.76 -1.34 -13.78
C LEU A 26 -4.34 -0.08 -14.44
N VAL A 27 -4.03 1.10 -13.91
CA VAL A 27 -4.49 2.37 -14.50
C VAL A 27 -3.81 2.63 -15.84
N GLU A 28 -2.49 2.39 -15.96
CA GLU A 28 -1.78 2.53 -17.24
C GLU A 28 -2.38 1.63 -18.34
N ARG A 29 -2.77 0.41 -18.00
CA ARG A 29 -3.42 -0.52 -18.93
C ARG A 29 -4.80 -0.06 -19.42
N THR A 30 -5.45 0.89 -18.75
CA THR A 30 -6.72 1.47 -19.24
C THR A 30 -6.52 2.38 -20.45
N GLY A 31 -5.28 2.55 -20.94
CA GLY A 31 -4.97 3.27 -22.18
C GLY A 31 -5.07 4.79 -22.05
N THR A 32 -5.27 5.30 -20.83
CA THR A 32 -5.19 6.73 -20.56
C THR A 32 -3.73 7.06 -20.27
N ALA A 33 -3.19 8.08 -20.93
CA ALA A 33 -1.92 8.67 -20.51
C ALA A 33 -2.12 9.23 -19.09
N VAL A 34 -1.71 8.46 -18.08
CA VAL A 34 -1.90 8.80 -16.68
C VAL A 34 -0.98 9.97 -16.37
N PRO A 35 -1.51 11.15 -16.02
CA PRO A 35 -0.66 12.25 -15.63
C PRO A 35 0.00 11.92 -14.27
N LEU A 36 1.25 12.34 -14.08
CA LEU A 36 2.05 12.00 -12.91
C LEU A 36 1.36 12.35 -11.57
N TRP A 37 0.58 13.43 -11.53
CA TRP A 37 -0.20 13.82 -10.35
C TRP A 37 -1.26 12.77 -9.97
N LEU A 38 -1.85 12.07 -10.94
CA LEU A 38 -2.84 11.03 -10.68
C LEU A 38 -2.16 9.79 -10.09
N GLY A 39 -0.97 9.43 -10.57
CA GLY A 39 -0.14 8.39 -9.96
C GLY A 39 0.24 8.72 -8.51
N VAL A 40 0.58 9.97 -8.22
CA VAL A 40 0.85 10.45 -6.84
C VAL A 40 -0.40 10.36 -5.97
N LEU A 41 -1.57 10.77 -6.47
CA LEU A 41 -2.83 10.65 -5.72
C LEU A 41 -3.19 9.19 -5.40
N ILE A 42 -2.98 8.29 -6.35
CA ILE A 42 -3.18 6.84 -6.14
C ILE A 42 -2.22 6.34 -5.06
N ALA A 43 -0.94 6.68 -5.14
CA ALA A 43 0.06 6.28 -4.16
C ALA A 43 -0.29 6.78 -2.74
N ILE A 44 -0.71 8.04 -2.61
CA ILE A 44 -1.17 8.61 -1.34
C ILE A 44 -2.43 7.88 -0.85
N GLY A 45 -3.41 7.68 -1.73
CA GLY A 45 -4.66 7.00 -1.40
C GLY A 45 -4.43 5.58 -0.88
N VAL A 46 -3.61 4.80 -1.58
CA VAL A 46 -3.21 3.44 -1.16
C VAL A 46 -2.41 3.50 0.14
N GLY A 47 -1.46 4.44 0.26
CA GLY A 47 -0.67 4.68 1.48
C GLY A 47 -1.51 4.96 2.72
N VAL A 48 -2.68 5.58 2.55
CA VAL A 48 -3.61 5.90 3.64
C VAL A 48 -4.62 4.77 3.88
N LEU A 49 -5.14 4.16 2.82
CA LEU A 49 -6.16 3.12 2.92
C LEU A 49 -5.60 1.80 3.43
N TYR A 50 -4.40 1.41 3.01
CA TYR A 50 -3.82 0.12 3.37
C TYR A 50 -3.59 -0.03 4.88
N PRO A 51 -2.91 0.91 5.60
CA PRO A 51 -2.77 0.81 7.05
C PRO A 51 -4.11 0.75 7.78
N ARG A 52 -5.10 1.53 7.33
CA ARG A 52 -6.46 1.51 7.91
C ARG A 52 -7.16 0.17 7.72
N ALA A 53 -7.07 -0.41 6.53
CA ALA A 53 -7.64 -1.71 6.23
C ALA A 53 -6.98 -2.82 7.05
N VAL A 54 -5.65 -2.82 7.12
CA VAL A 54 -4.87 -3.79 7.88
C VAL A 54 -5.15 -3.68 9.40
N THR A 55 -5.30 -2.45 9.91
CA THR A 55 -5.69 -2.21 11.31
C THR A 55 -7.10 -2.71 11.60
N ALA A 56 -8.07 -2.43 10.72
CA ALA A 56 -9.44 -2.92 10.87
C ALA A 56 -9.54 -4.45 10.83
N LEU A 57 -8.64 -5.12 10.09
CA LEU A 57 -8.53 -6.57 10.03
C LEU A 57 -7.76 -7.18 11.21
N GLY A 58 -7.23 -6.35 12.11
CA GLY A 58 -6.49 -6.81 13.29
C GLY A 58 -5.16 -7.49 12.95
N VAL A 59 -4.57 -7.17 11.79
CA VAL A 59 -3.29 -7.72 11.31
C VAL A 59 -2.23 -6.62 11.15
N ALA A 60 -2.43 -5.47 11.78
CA ALA A 60 -1.45 -4.38 11.74
C ALA A 60 -0.15 -4.74 12.47
N PRO A 61 1.01 -4.31 11.93
CA PRO A 61 2.24 -4.24 12.70
C PRO A 61 2.08 -3.29 13.88
N GLU A 62 2.64 -3.64 15.05
CA GLU A 62 2.55 -2.80 16.26
C GLU A 62 3.18 -1.41 16.09
N GLY A 63 4.17 -1.27 15.20
CA GLY A 63 4.78 0.03 14.89
C GLY A 63 3.88 0.99 14.08
N TRP A 64 2.67 0.58 13.69
CA TRP A 64 1.70 1.39 12.97
C TRP A 64 0.49 1.81 13.82
N GLU A 65 0.34 1.23 15.01
CA GLU A 65 -0.66 1.61 16.01
C GLU A 65 -0.20 2.85 16.80
#